data_AF-A0A068SS74-F1
#
_entry.id   AF-A0A068SS74-F1
#
_cell.length_a   1.000
_cell.length_b   1.000
_cell.length_c   1.000
_cell.angle_alpha   90.00
_cell.angle_beta   90.00
_cell.angle_gamma   90.00
#
_symmetry.space_group_name_H-M   'P 1'
#
loop_
_entity.id
_entity.type
_entity.pdbx_description
1 polymer ?
#
loop_
_entity_poly.entity_id
_entity_poly.type
_entity_poly.pdbx_seq_one_letter_code
_entity_poly.pdbx_strand_id
1 'polypeptide(L)'
;MEIDDLPYEKLKRLLKEDHAEISLNLRIAALFLVVYENLKELITDRVRDFFTNEWRSIDGELVGIPGKEYASLLNGKGVFRACRDFHLEMGAISPDDNQLIDRFIKYRGEVAHELYAILLDDKKAALDLQLLFQAHLLAKKIDRWWILNFEVPLNEDLVDQSIDEEKVASGRQLFLDQLMRVALKDIFELVEEEADGS
;
A
#
# COMPACT_ATOMS: atom_id res chain seq x y z
N MET A 1 41.88 10.79 -13.86
CA MET A 1 41.52 11.36 -12.56
C MET A 1 40.91 10.20 -11.77
N GLU A 2 41.71 9.53 -10.95
CA GLU A 2 41.17 8.52 -10.04
C GLU A 2 40.36 9.26 -8.99
N ILE A 3 39.05 9.02 -8.97
CA ILE A 3 38.16 9.51 -7.92
C ILE A 3 38.36 8.54 -6.75
N ASP A 4 39.37 8.82 -5.93
CA ASP A 4 39.63 8.09 -4.69
C ASP A 4 38.71 8.64 -3.60
N ASP A 5 37.41 8.42 -3.79
CA ASP A 5 36.37 8.84 -2.85
C ASP A 5 35.69 7.57 -2.32
N LEU A 6 35.65 7.41 -0.99
CA LEU A 6 35.08 6.24 -0.31
C LEU A 6 33.68 5.81 -0.86
N PRO A 7 32.79 6.75 -1.24
CA PRO A 7 31.51 6.43 -1.88
C PRO A 7 31.67 5.76 -3.25
N TYR A 8 32.69 6.12 -4.03
CA TYR A 8 32.92 5.63 -5.39
C TYR A 8 33.40 4.18 -5.41
N GLU A 9 34.39 3.82 -4.58
CA GLU A 9 34.85 2.43 -4.47
C GLU A 9 33.79 1.53 -3.82
N LYS A 10 32.98 2.07 -2.88
CA LYS A 10 31.83 1.35 -2.34
C LYS A 10 30.76 1.11 -3.40
N LEU A 11 30.42 2.12 -4.21
CA LEU A 11 29.48 1.99 -5.33
C LEU A 11 29.97 0.92 -6.33
N LYS A 12 31.28 0.88 -6.60
CA LYS A 12 31.90 -0.05 -7.53
C LYS A 12 31.92 -1.48 -7.01
N ARG A 13 32.07 -1.69 -5.69
CA ARG A 13 31.92 -3.00 -5.04
C ARG A 13 30.46 -3.46 -5.04
N LEU A 14 29.56 -2.56 -4.67
CA LEU A 14 28.09 -2.74 -4.74
C LEU A 14 27.64 -3.13 -6.16
N LEU A 15 28.19 -2.48 -7.19
CA LEU A 15 27.93 -2.76 -8.60
C LEU A 15 28.78 -3.92 -9.20
N LYS A 16 29.47 -4.72 -8.38
CA LYS A 16 30.20 -5.91 -8.84
C LYS A 16 29.89 -7.17 -8.05
N GLU A 17 29.68 -7.05 -6.74
CA GLU A 17 29.63 -8.18 -5.80
C GLU A 17 28.28 -8.28 -5.08
N ASP A 18 27.56 -7.17 -4.88
CA ASP A 18 26.40 -7.08 -3.98
C ASP A 18 25.06 -6.73 -4.67
N HIS A 19 24.97 -7.03 -5.96
CA HIS A 19 23.79 -6.69 -6.78
C HIS A 19 22.48 -7.23 -6.22
N ALA A 20 22.50 -8.39 -5.56
CA ALA A 20 21.31 -9.03 -5.01
C ALA A 20 20.72 -8.24 -3.84
N GLU A 21 21.56 -7.79 -2.91
CA GLU A 21 21.11 -7.04 -1.72
C GLU A 21 20.61 -5.64 -2.11
N ILE A 22 21.34 -4.94 -2.99
CA ILE A 22 20.90 -3.63 -3.51
C ILE A 22 19.59 -3.77 -4.27
N SER A 23 19.49 -4.77 -5.14
CA SER A 23 18.28 -5.05 -5.90
C SER A 23 17.11 -5.34 -4.96
N LEU A 24 17.33 -6.13 -3.91
CA LEU A 24 16.32 -6.41 -2.89
C LEU A 24 15.89 -5.13 -2.16
N ASN A 25 16.82 -4.31 -1.68
CA ASN A 25 16.50 -3.07 -0.98
C ASN A 25 15.75 -2.06 -1.87
N LEU A 26 16.13 -1.96 -3.15
CA LEU A 26 15.39 -1.14 -4.13
C LEU A 26 13.99 -1.68 -4.40
N ARG A 27 13.83 -3.01 -4.55
CA ARG A 27 12.52 -3.66 -4.70
C ARG A 27 11.64 -3.37 -3.49
N ILE A 28 12.14 -3.58 -2.27
CA ILE A 28 11.38 -3.34 -1.03
C ILE A 28 11.01 -1.86 -0.90
N ALA A 29 11.95 -0.94 -1.14
CA ALA A 29 11.68 0.50 -1.09
C ALA A 29 10.60 0.92 -2.11
N ALA A 30 10.64 0.38 -3.33
CA ALA A 30 9.60 0.61 -4.33
C ALA A 30 8.24 0.07 -3.87
N LEU A 31 8.20 -1.12 -3.26
CA LEU A 31 6.96 -1.69 -2.71
C LEU A 31 6.38 -0.82 -1.59
N PHE A 32 7.21 -0.22 -0.72
CA PHE A 32 6.73 0.75 0.28
C PHE A 32 6.00 1.94 -0.35
N LEU A 33 6.51 2.47 -1.46
CA LEU A 33 5.85 3.56 -2.19
C LEU A 33 4.53 3.10 -2.81
N VAL A 34 4.54 1.94 -3.49
CA VAL A 34 3.36 1.39 -4.18
C VAL A 34 2.25 1.05 -3.19
N VAL A 35 2.58 0.37 -2.09
CA VAL A 35 1.60 0.02 -1.04
C VAL A 35 1.06 1.28 -0.38
N TYR A 36 1.89 2.31 -0.18
CA TYR A 36 1.42 3.61 0.33
C TYR A 36 0.44 4.30 -0.60
N GLU A 37 0.73 4.42 -1.90
CA GLU A 37 -0.22 5.03 -2.83
C GLU A 37 -1.50 4.21 -2.94
N ASN A 38 -1.42 2.88 -2.94
CA ASN A 38 -2.60 2.00 -2.89
C ASN A 38 -3.47 2.25 -1.65
N LEU A 39 -2.85 2.24 -0.47
CA LEU A 39 -3.56 2.46 0.79
C LEU A 39 -4.18 3.87 0.84
N LYS A 40 -3.45 4.87 0.37
CA LYS A 40 -3.92 6.26 0.32
C LYS A 40 -5.13 6.40 -0.60
N GLU A 41 -5.05 5.87 -1.81
CA GLU A 41 -6.16 5.91 -2.77
C GLU A 41 -7.36 5.13 -2.26
N LEU A 42 -7.19 3.96 -1.65
CA LEU A 42 -8.30 3.24 -1.01
C LEU A 42 -8.98 4.07 0.07
N ILE A 43 -8.19 4.75 0.91
CA ILE A 43 -8.74 5.58 1.98
C ILE A 43 -9.47 6.80 1.41
N THR A 44 -8.93 7.48 0.40
CA THR A 44 -9.54 8.73 -0.11
C THR A 44 -10.64 8.46 -1.13
N ASP A 45 -10.35 7.64 -2.13
CA ASP A 45 -11.16 7.55 -3.33
C ASP A 45 -12.41 6.73 -3.08
N ARG A 46 -12.34 5.65 -2.27
CA ARG A 46 -13.56 4.89 -1.92
C ARG A 46 -14.59 5.75 -1.20
N VAL A 47 -14.15 6.64 -0.31
CA VAL A 47 -15.05 7.58 0.40
C VAL A 47 -15.58 8.64 -0.56
N ARG A 48 -14.72 9.23 -1.40
CA ARG A 48 -15.15 10.20 -2.42
C ARG A 48 -16.20 9.59 -3.34
N ASP A 49 -15.96 8.38 -3.84
CA ASP A 49 -16.82 7.69 -4.78
C ASP A 49 -18.15 7.30 -4.10
N PHE A 50 -18.13 6.90 -2.83
CA PHE A 50 -19.34 6.66 -2.04
C PHE A 50 -20.24 7.89 -1.92
N PHE A 51 -19.66 9.08 -1.78
CA PHE A 51 -20.42 10.34 -1.74
C PHE A 51 -20.63 10.99 -3.13
N THR A 52 -20.24 10.33 -4.22
CA THR A 52 -20.45 10.83 -5.58
C THR A 52 -21.88 10.61 -6.03
N ASN A 53 -22.57 11.68 -6.40
CA ASN A 53 -23.97 11.66 -6.82
C ASN A 53 -24.24 12.39 -8.15
N GLU A 54 -23.23 13.03 -8.72
CA GLU A 54 -23.31 13.69 -10.03
C GLU A 54 -22.15 13.23 -10.93
N TRP A 55 -22.41 13.16 -12.24
CA TRP A 55 -21.40 12.88 -13.25
C TRP A 55 -21.45 13.95 -14.33
N ARG A 56 -20.30 14.48 -14.73
CA ARG A 56 -20.20 15.50 -15.80
C ARG A 56 -19.09 15.16 -16.77
N SER A 57 -19.26 15.56 -18.04
CA SER A 57 -18.17 15.52 -19.01
C SER A 57 -17.35 16.82 -18.89
N ILE A 58 -16.07 16.69 -18.54
CA ILE A 58 -15.10 17.78 -18.47
C ILE A 58 -13.93 17.39 -19.37
N ASP A 59 -13.65 18.21 -20.38
CA ASP A 59 -12.58 17.96 -21.36
C ASP A 59 -12.66 16.58 -22.06
N GLY A 60 -13.87 16.05 -22.23
CA GLY A 60 -14.11 14.75 -22.86
C GLY A 60 -14.03 13.56 -21.90
N GLU A 61 -13.70 13.79 -20.63
CA GLU A 61 -13.64 12.76 -19.58
C GLU A 61 -14.91 12.80 -18.71
N LEU A 62 -15.40 11.62 -18.33
CA LEU A 62 -16.52 11.51 -17.40
C LEU A 62 -15.99 11.61 -15.96
N VAL A 63 -16.31 12.70 -15.28
CA VAL A 63 -15.82 13.01 -13.93
C VAL A 63 -16.97 12.91 -12.92
N GLY A 64 -16.74 12.14 -11.86
CA GLY A 64 -17.63 12.03 -10.71
C GLY A 64 -17.47 13.24 -9.79
N ILE A 65 -18.59 13.86 -9.40
CA ILE A 65 -18.64 15.01 -8.51
C ILE A 65 -19.26 14.59 -7.18
N PRO A 66 -18.52 14.69 -6.06
CA PRO A 66 -19.05 14.37 -4.75
C PRO A 66 -20.06 15.42 -4.27
N GLY A 67 -21.09 14.94 -3.56
CA GLY A 67 -22.16 15.75 -2.99
C GLY A 67 -21.72 16.65 -1.82
N LYS A 68 -22.68 17.40 -1.27
CA LYS A 68 -22.44 18.31 -0.13
C LYS A 68 -22.05 17.58 1.14
N GLU A 69 -22.46 16.33 1.26
CA GLU A 69 -22.15 15.42 2.35
C GLU A 69 -20.64 15.16 2.43
N TYR A 70 -19.97 14.99 1.28
CA TYR A 70 -18.51 14.86 1.24
C TYR A 70 -17.81 16.13 1.72
N ALA A 71 -18.27 17.31 1.28
CA ALA A 71 -17.72 18.58 1.76
C ALA A 71 -17.91 18.75 3.28
N SER A 72 -19.04 18.28 3.80
CA SER A 72 -19.35 18.28 5.24
C SER A 72 -18.49 17.28 6.01
N LEU A 73 -18.18 16.11 5.43
CA LEU A 73 -17.25 15.14 5.98
C LEU A 73 -15.85 15.75 6.15
N LEU A 74 -15.38 16.47 5.12
CA LEU A 74 -14.07 17.12 5.18
C LEU A 74 -13.99 18.11 6.34
N ASN A 75 -15.01 18.93 6.55
CA ASN A 75 -15.12 19.86 7.69
C ASN A 75 -13.82 20.66 7.98
N GLY A 76 -13.12 21.11 6.93
CA GLY A 76 -11.83 21.81 7.04
C GLY A 76 -10.62 20.95 7.42
N LYS A 77 -10.79 19.65 7.65
CA LYS A 77 -9.70 18.67 7.79
C LYS A 77 -9.07 18.39 6.41
N GLY A 78 -7.83 17.92 6.40
CA GLY A 78 -7.22 17.36 5.20
C GLY A 78 -7.96 16.11 4.72
N VAL A 79 -8.09 15.93 3.41
CA VAL A 79 -8.87 14.86 2.76
C VAL A 79 -8.54 13.48 3.33
N PHE A 80 -7.25 13.14 3.40
CA PHE A 80 -6.81 11.85 3.93
C PHE A 80 -7.27 11.62 5.37
N ARG A 81 -7.15 12.62 6.25
CA ARG A 81 -7.59 12.52 7.65
C ARG A 81 -9.10 12.33 7.73
N ALA A 82 -9.87 13.14 7.02
CA ALA A 82 -11.33 13.05 7.05
C ALA A 82 -11.83 11.68 6.56
N CYS A 83 -11.27 11.17 5.46
CA CYS A 83 -11.68 9.88 4.93
C CYS A 83 -11.22 8.71 5.80
N ARG A 84 -10.05 8.84 6.46
CA ARG A 84 -9.58 7.86 7.44
C ARG A 84 -10.46 7.82 8.69
N ASP A 85 -10.88 8.99 9.20
CA ASP A 85 -11.84 9.08 10.32
C ASP A 85 -13.16 8.40 9.94
N PHE A 86 -13.66 8.63 8.72
CA PHE A 86 -14.85 7.96 8.20
C PHE A 86 -14.75 6.43 8.21
N HIS A 87 -13.61 5.87 7.76
CA HIS A 87 -13.40 4.43 7.80
C HIS A 87 -13.42 3.87 9.23
N LEU A 88 -12.92 4.62 10.20
CA LEU A 88 -12.95 4.23 11.62
C LEU A 88 -14.38 4.29 12.18
N GLU A 89 -15.14 5.34 11.86
CA GLU A 89 -16.54 5.51 12.26
C GLU A 89 -17.44 4.41 11.69
N MET A 90 -17.19 3.99 10.44
CA MET A 90 -17.94 2.93 9.76
C MET A 90 -17.47 1.51 10.16
N GLY A 91 -16.40 1.37 10.94
CA GLY A 91 -15.87 0.07 11.36
C GLY A 91 -15.08 -0.67 10.28
N ALA A 92 -14.72 -0.01 9.17
CA ALA A 92 -13.85 -0.58 8.13
C ALA A 92 -12.42 -0.81 8.63
N ILE A 93 -11.97 0.06 9.55
CA ILE A 93 -10.68 -0.06 10.24
C ILE A 93 -10.89 0.06 11.75
N SER A 94 -10.00 -0.57 12.52
CA SER A 94 -9.92 -0.49 13.98
C SER A 94 -8.95 0.61 14.44
N PRO A 95 -8.93 0.97 15.75
CA PRO A 95 -7.91 1.87 16.30
C PRO A 95 -6.47 1.37 16.10
N ASP A 96 -6.24 0.05 16.12
CA ASP A 96 -4.92 -0.54 15.89
C ASP A 96 -4.50 -0.45 14.43
N ASP A 97 -5.44 -0.70 13.51
CA ASP A 97 -5.24 -0.45 12.08
C ASP A 97 -4.89 1.02 11.84
N ASN A 98 -5.55 1.92 12.57
CA ASN A 98 -5.29 3.35 12.53
C ASN A 98 -3.82 3.63 12.91
N GLN A 99 -3.33 3.07 14.02
CA GLN A 99 -1.94 3.24 14.43
C GLN A 99 -0.95 2.62 13.44
N LEU A 100 -1.30 1.50 12.81
CA LEU A 100 -0.50 0.89 11.75
C LEU A 100 -0.35 1.82 10.55
N ILE A 101 -1.42 2.50 10.13
CA ILE A 101 -1.36 3.52 9.06
C ILE A 101 -0.35 4.62 9.42
N ASP A 102 -0.42 5.18 10.63
CA ASP A 102 0.52 6.25 11.03
C ASP A 102 1.97 5.79 11.02
N ARG A 103 2.24 4.59 11.57
CA ARG A 103 3.59 4.00 11.56
C ARG A 103 4.08 3.79 10.14
N PHE A 104 3.25 3.24 9.27
CA PHE A 104 3.60 2.97 7.88
C PHE A 104 3.87 4.25 7.09
N ILE A 105 3.05 5.29 7.23
CA ILE A 105 3.25 6.58 6.57
C ILE A 105 4.57 7.22 6.99
N LYS A 106 4.86 7.20 8.30
CA LYS A 106 6.11 7.72 8.85
C LYS A 106 7.32 6.97 8.28
N TYR A 107 7.30 5.65 8.37
CA TYR A 107 8.40 4.81 7.92
C TYR A 107 8.63 4.92 6.41
N ARG A 108 7.57 4.91 5.59
CA ARG A 108 7.68 5.15 4.14
C ARG A 108 8.32 6.51 3.85
N GLY A 109 8.00 7.54 4.63
CA GLY A 109 8.67 8.84 4.54
C GLY A 109 10.19 8.74 4.78
N GLU A 110 10.60 8.03 5.83
CA GLU A 110 12.01 7.75 6.13
C GLU A 110 12.69 6.98 4.98
N VAL A 111 12.03 5.93 4.45
CA VAL A 111 12.54 5.17 3.30
C VAL A 111 12.74 6.06 2.07
N ALA A 112 11.79 6.94 1.76
CA ALA A 112 11.88 7.83 0.61
C ALA A 112 12.99 8.88 0.75
N HIS A 113 13.20 9.42 1.96
CA HIS A 113 14.21 10.44 2.22
C HIS A 113 15.62 9.86 2.39
N GLU A 114 15.72 8.66 2.96
CA GLU A 114 16.99 8.08 3.37
C GLU A 114 17.41 6.90 2.48
N LEU A 115 16.79 6.72 1.31
CA LEU A 115 17.08 5.61 0.38
C LEU A 115 18.57 5.53 0.05
N TYR A 116 19.23 6.67 -0.23
CA TYR A 116 20.68 6.69 -0.48
C TYR A 116 21.49 6.15 0.71
N ALA A 117 21.10 6.50 1.94
CA ALA A 117 21.76 5.99 3.13
C ALA A 117 21.46 4.49 3.34
N ILE A 118 20.23 4.04 3.07
CA ILE A 118 19.85 2.61 3.13
C ILE A 118 20.69 1.78 2.17
N LEU A 119 21.03 2.30 1.00
CA LEU A 119 21.83 1.58 0.00
C LEU A 119 23.34 1.63 0.24
N LEU A 120 23.83 2.63 0.97
CA LEU A 120 25.28 2.91 1.07
C LEU A 120 25.83 2.81 2.50
N ASP A 121 25.02 2.64 3.53
CA ASP A 121 25.45 2.52 4.91
C ASP A 121 25.17 1.11 5.47
N ASP A 122 26.22 0.32 5.64
CA ASP A 122 26.13 -1.07 6.13
C ASP A 122 25.73 -1.12 7.62
N LYS A 123 25.68 0.03 8.31
CA LYS A 123 25.25 0.14 9.71
C LYS A 123 23.75 0.37 9.84
N LYS A 124 23.04 0.64 8.74
CA LYS A 124 21.61 0.88 8.78
C LYS A 124 20.85 -0.45 8.85
N ALA A 125 19.78 -0.47 9.65
CA ALA A 125 18.93 -1.65 9.74
C ALA A 125 18.26 -1.97 8.39
N ALA A 126 18.07 -3.25 8.11
CA ALA A 126 17.32 -3.72 6.96
C ALA A 126 15.91 -3.12 6.93
N LEU A 127 15.34 -3.00 5.74
CA LEU A 127 13.98 -2.48 5.55
C LEU A 127 12.96 -3.37 6.27
N ASP A 128 11.96 -2.74 6.92
CA ASP A 128 10.95 -3.42 7.73
C ASP A 128 9.91 -4.15 6.86
N LEU A 129 10.25 -5.35 6.41
CA LEU A 129 9.36 -6.20 5.62
C LEU A 129 8.05 -6.51 6.34
N GLN A 130 8.08 -6.67 7.66
CA GLN A 130 6.88 -6.98 8.43
C GLN A 130 5.87 -5.83 8.34
N LEU A 131 6.34 -4.59 8.51
CA LEU A 131 5.51 -3.40 8.37
C LEU A 131 4.94 -3.26 6.95
N LEU A 132 5.72 -3.57 5.92
CA LEU A 132 5.25 -3.60 4.53
C LEU A 132 4.09 -4.59 4.35
N PHE A 133 4.26 -5.84 4.83
CA PHE A 133 3.21 -6.86 4.74
C PHE A 133 1.97 -6.49 5.54
N GLN A 134 2.12 -5.95 6.74
CA GLN A 134 1.01 -5.49 7.57
C GLN A 134 0.19 -4.40 6.85
N ALA A 135 0.86 -3.41 6.26
CA ALA A 135 0.19 -2.35 5.52
C ALA A 135 -0.51 -2.86 4.25
N HIS A 136 0.10 -3.80 3.53
CA HIS A 136 -0.52 -4.46 2.38
C HIS A 136 -1.77 -5.24 2.75
N LEU A 137 -1.72 -6.03 3.82
CA LEU A 137 -2.88 -6.76 4.33
C LEU A 137 -3.99 -5.81 4.83
N LEU A 138 -3.64 -4.69 5.45
CA LEU A 138 -4.61 -3.67 5.82
C LEU A 138 -5.30 -3.07 4.59
N ALA A 139 -4.55 -2.77 3.52
CA ALA A 139 -5.14 -2.27 2.28
C ALA A 139 -6.15 -3.28 1.69
N LYS A 140 -5.82 -4.58 1.68
CA LYS A 140 -6.74 -5.64 1.27
C LYS A 140 -7.99 -5.70 2.14
N LYS A 141 -7.83 -5.57 3.47
CA LYS A 141 -8.95 -5.54 4.41
C LYS A 141 -9.91 -4.39 4.11
N ILE A 142 -9.39 -3.18 3.89
CA ILE A 142 -10.19 -1.99 3.56
C ILE A 142 -10.94 -2.21 2.24
N ASP A 143 -10.23 -2.65 1.19
CA ASP A 143 -10.83 -2.89 -0.12
C ASP A 143 -11.94 -3.94 -0.07
N ARG A 144 -11.69 -5.07 0.60
CA ARG A 144 -12.68 -6.13 0.80
C ARG A 144 -13.88 -5.65 1.59
N TRP A 145 -13.68 -4.83 2.61
CA TRP A 145 -14.79 -4.26 3.39
C TRP A 145 -15.72 -3.43 2.51
N TRP A 146 -15.20 -2.61 1.59
CA TRP A 146 -16.01 -1.86 0.62
C TRP A 146 -16.82 -2.77 -0.29
N ILE A 147 -16.19 -3.83 -0.83
CA ILE A 147 -16.87 -4.77 -1.72
C ILE A 147 -18.02 -5.47 -0.98
N LEU A 148 -17.76 -5.99 0.22
CA LEU A 148 -18.74 -6.76 0.99
C LEU A 148 -19.91 -5.91 1.51
N ASN A 149 -19.66 -4.65 1.89
CA ASN A 149 -20.67 -3.81 2.53
C ASN A 149 -21.44 -2.91 1.55
N PHE A 150 -20.90 -2.68 0.34
CA PHE A 150 -21.53 -1.80 -0.64
C PHE A 150 -21.69 -2.43 -2.01
N GLU A 151 -20.67 -3.06 -2.58
CA GLU A 151 -20.78 -3.57 -3.95
C GLU A 151 -21.66 -4.83 -4.04
N VAL A 152 -21.44 -5.80 -3.14
CA VAL A 152 -22.19 -7.05 -3.08
C VAL A 152 -23.68 -6.82 -2.77
N PRO A 153 -24.06 -6.06 -1.72
CA PRO A 153 -25.47 -5.88 -1.38
C PRO A 153 -26.27 -5.11 -2.44
N LEU A 154 -25.60 -4.32 -3.28
CA LEU A 154 -26.22 -3.57 -4.37
C LEU A 154 -26.31 -4.38 -5.68
N ASN A 155 -25.72 -5.58 -5.73
CA ASN A 155 -25.70 -6.41 -6.93
C ASN A 155 -26.79 -7.50 -6.83
N GLU A 156 -27.89 -7.32 -7.55
CA GLU A 156 -29.04 -8.24 -7.59
C GLU A 156 -28.64 -9.69 -7.92
N ASP A 157 -27.60 -9.91 -8.72
CA ASP A 157 -27.13 -11.26 -9.09
C ASP A 157 -26.45 -11.99 -7.93
N LEU A 158 -26.00 -11.25 -6.91
CA LEU A 158 -25.21 -11.77 -5.78
C LEU A 158 -25.99 -11.83 -4.47
N VAL A 159 -27.16 -11.20 -4.36
CA VAL A 159 -27.93 -11.07 -3.10
C VAL A 159 -28.24 -12.41 -2.43
N ASP A 160 -28.53 -13.46 -3.22
CA ASP A 160 -28.88 -14.79 -2.72
C ASP A 160 -27.73 -15.80 -2.81
N GLN A 161 -26.53 -15.37 -3.16
CA GLN A 161 -25.37 -16.25 -3.30
C GLN A 161 -24.59 -16.35 -1.98
N SER A 162 -24.21 -17.57 -1.61
CA SER A 162 -23.25 -17.79 -0.52
C SER A 162 -21.85 -17.39 -0.99
N ILE A 163 -21.37 -16.24 -0.55
CA ILE A 163 -20.03 -15.73 -0.89
C ILE A 163 -19.04 -16.16 0.20
N ASP A 164 -17.92 -16.73 -0.22
CA ASP A 164 -16.76 -16.92 0.64
C ASP A 164 -16.04 -15.57 0.80
N GLU A 165 -16.42 -14.83 1.84
CA GLU A 165 -15.94 -13.47 2.10
C GLU A 165 -14.41 -13.39 2.11
N GLU A 166 -13.71 -14.44 2.58
CA GLU A 166 -12.25 -14.44 2.66
C GLU A 166 -11.56 -14.48 1.29
N LYS A 167 -12.27 -14.94 0.25
CA LYS A 167 -11.77 -14.96 -1.13
C LYS A 167 -12.11 -13.71 -1.94
N VAL A 168 -12.84 -12.76 -1.35
CA VAL A 168 -13.20 -11.51 -2.03
C VAL A 168 -11.99 -10.59 -2.13
N ALA A 169 -11.65 -10.20 -3.37
CA ALA A 169 -10.58 -9.26 -3.67
C ALA A 169 -10.88 -8.51 -4.98
N SER A 170 -10.56 -7.21 -5.03
CA SER A 170 -10.56 -6.49 -6.31
C SER A 170 -9.38 -6.90 -7.19
N GLY A 171 -9.50 -6.69 -8.49
CA GLY A 171 -8.40 -6.92 -9.45
C GLY A 171 -7.13 -6.14 -9.11
N ARG A 172 -7.26 -4.95 -8.51
CA ARG A 172 -6.13 -4.15 -8.03
C ARG A 172 -5.37 -4.85 -6.90
N GLN A 173 -6.07 -5.41 -5.92
CA GLN A 173 -5.42 -6.13 -4.82
C GLN A 173 -4.77 -7.43 -5.31
N LEU A 174 -5.40 -8.15 -6.24
CA LEU A 174 -4.80 -9.34 -6.87
C LEU A 174 -3.51 -8.99 -7.64
N PHE A 175 -3.51 -7.87 -8.35
CA PHE A 175 -2.31 -7.39 -9.03
C PHE A 175 -1.19 -7.06 -8.02
N LEU A 176 -1.50 -6.39 -6.91
CA LEU A 176 -0.51 -6.06 -5.88
C LEU A 176 0.01 -7.30 -5.15
N ASP A 177 -0.84 -8.29 -4.88
CA ASP A 177 -0.41 -9.59 -4.37
C ASP A 177 0.63 -10.23 -5.30
N GLN A 178 0.35 -10.23 -6.61
CA GLN A 178 1.28 -10.79 -7.59
C GLN A 178 2.56 -9.97 -7.71
N LEU A 179 2.48 -8.64 -7.63
CA LEU A 179 3.65 -7.75 -7.63
C LEU A 179 4.55 -8.04 -6.42
N MET A 180 3.97 -8.10 -5.22
CA MET A 180 4.67 -8.45 -3.98
C MET A 180 5.34 -9.84 -4.11
N ARG A 181 4.60 -10.82 -4.63
CA ARG A 181 5.09 -12.19 -4.84
C ARG A 181 6.29 -12.25 -5.77
N VAL A 182 6.24 -11.53 -6.90
CA VAL A 182 7.35 -11.50 -7.87
C VAL A 182 8.53 -10.72 -7.34
N ALA A 183 8.30 -9.57 -6.72
CA ALA A 183 9.36 -8.70 -6.22
C ALA A 183 10.13 -9.32 -5.04
N LEU A 184 9.45 -10.11 -4.21
CA LEU A 184 10.03 -10.75 -3.02
C LEU A 184 10.20 -12.27 -3.17
N LYS A 185 10.19 -12.79 -4.40
CA LYS A 185 10.27 -14.22 -4.69
C LYS A 185 11.42 -14.91 -3.93
N ASP A 186 12.61 -14.33 -4.00
CA ASP A 186 13.83 -14.87 -3.37
C ASP A 186 13.69 -14.97 -1.84
N ILE A 187 12.94 -14.06 -1.20
CA ILE A 187 12.66 -14.08 0.24
C ILE A 187 11.70 -15.23 0.58
N PHE A 188 10.67 -15.44 -0.22
CA PHE A 188 9.70 -16.51 0.00
C PHE A 188 10.34 -17.90 -0.14
N GLU A 189 11.20 -18.08 -1.14
CA GLU A 189 11.94 -19.34 -1.33
C GLU A 189 12.81 -19.66 -0.11
N LEU A 190 13.52 -18.67 0.46
CA LEU A 190 14.32 -18.87 1.67
C LEU A 190 13.48 -19.28 2.90
N VAL A 191 12.31 -18.66 3.09
CA VAL A 191 11.42 -18.99 4.22
C VAL A 191 10.82 -20.39 4.07
N GLU A 192 10.49 -20.82 2.85
CA GLU A 192 9.99 -22.18 2.58
C GLU A 192 11.07 -23.24 2.85
N GLU A 193 12.32 -22.98 2.46
CA GLU A 193 13.45 -23.88 2.73
C GLU A 193 13.74 -24.03 4.24
N GLU A 194 13.63 -22.95 5.02
CA GLU A 194 13.79 -23.00 6.48
C GLU A 194 12.64 -23.77 7.18
N ALA A 195 11.42 -23.70 6.62
CA ALA A 195 10.25 -24.38 7.16
C ALA A 195 10.25 -25.89 6.89
N ASP A 196 10.74 -26.33 5.72
CA ASP A 196 10.83 -27.75 5.35
C ASP A 196 12.04 -28.47 6.00
N GLY A 197 13.01 -27.71 6.52
CA GLY A 197 14.18 -28.22 7.24
C GLY A 197 14.02 -28.39 8.76
N SER A 198 12.84 -28.07 9.32
CA SER A 198 12.52 -28.12 10.76
C SER A 198 11.52 -29.21 11.11
#